data_AF-A0AAU4IV69-F1
#
_entry.id   AF-A0AAU4IV69-F1
#
_cell.length_a   1.000
_cell.length_b   1.000
_cell.length_c   1.000
_cell.angle_alpha   90.00
_cell.angle_beta   90.00
_cell.angle_gamma   90.00
#
_symmetry.space_group_name_H-M   'P 1'
#
loop_
_entity.id
_entity.type
_entity.pdbx_description
1 polymer ?
#
loop_
_entity_poly.entity_id
_entity_poly.type
_entity_poly.pdbx_seq_one_letter_code
_entity_poly.pdbx_strand_id
1 'polypeptide(L)' 'MSPVPRGSLLTEKLNGPATLVPGGEATWVSTNDTALYGLAAIENLALLGDRMP' A
#
# COMPACT_ATOMS: atom_id res chain seq x y z
N MET A 1 -11.34 1.01 5.79
CA MET A 1 -10.30 1.41 4.83
C MET A 1 -9.82 2.78 5.24
N SER A 2 -8.55 2.93 5.67
CA SER A 2 -7.98 4.28 5.67
C SER A 2 -7.95 4.75 4.21
N PRO A 3 -8.32 5.99 3.87
CA PRO A 3 -8.31 6.44 2.49
C PRO A 3 -6.89 6.27 1.92
N VAL A 4 -6.76 5.70 0.71
CA VAL A 4 -5.48 5.76 -0.02
C VAL A 4 -5.10 7.24 -0.10
N PRO A 5 -3.95 7.66 0.46
CA PRO A 5 -3.56 9.05 0.42
C PRO A 5 -3.53 9.49 -1.04
N ARG A 6 -4.02 10.69 -1.36
CA ARG A 6 -3.75 11.33 -2.66
C ARG A 6 -2.26 11.76 -2.78
N GLY A 7 -1.36 11.05 -2.10
CA GLY A 7 0.06 11.31 -1.89
C GLY A 7 0.89 10.01 -1.85
N SER A 8 2.17 10.15 -1.49
CA SER A 8 3.26 9.19 -1.77
C SER A 8 3.05 7.75 -1.26
N LEU A 9 3.28 6.75 -2.13
CA LEU A 9 3.28 5.31 -1.82
C LEU A 9 4.57 4.86 -1.09
N LEU A 10 5.11 5.72 -0.24
CA LEU A 10 6.38 5.48 0.44
C LEU A 10 6.15 5.09 1.91
N THR A 11 7.16 4.45 2.48
CA THR A 11 7.30 4.25 3.91
C THR A 11 7.98 5.45 4.56
N GLU A 12 7.58 5.80 5.76
CA GLU A 12 8.25 6.78 6.60
C GLU A 12 9.28 6.09 7.49
N LYS A 13 10.49 6.64 7.55
CA LYS A 13 11.55 6.10 8.41
C LYS A 13 11.33 6.58 9.85
N LEU A 14 11.21 5.64 10.78
CA LEU A 14 11.05 5.90 12.20
C LEU A 14 12.35 5.62 12.95
N ASN A 15 12.78 6.55 13.79
CA ASN A 15 13.97 6.44 14.64
C ASN A 15 13.80 7.27 15.93
N GLY A 16 14.80 7.23 16.81
CA GLY A 16 14.84 8.06 18.01
C GLY A 16 13.79 7.63 19.05
N PRO A 17 13.33 8.53 19.93
CA PRO A 17 12.48 8.15 21.07
C PRO A 17 11.07 7.68 20.68
N ALA A 18 10.69 7.77 19.40
CA ALA A 18 9.39 7.31 18.91
C ALA A 18 9.30 5.78 18.74
N THR A 19 10.43 5.06 18.72
CA THR A 19 10.47 3.61 18.46
C THR A 19 11.53 2.92 19.31
N LEU A 20 11.30 1.65 19.68
CA LEU A 20 12.31 0.84 20.38
C LEU A 20 13.55 0.57 19.52
N VAL A 21 13.33 0.34 18.22
CA VAL A 21 14.38 0.09 17.23
C VAL A 21 14.02 0.83 15.94
N PRO A 22 15.01 1.34 15.19
CA PRO A 22 14.80 1.92 13.87
C PRO A 22 13.96 1.03 12.96
N GLY A 23 13.01 1.63 12.24
CA GLY A 23 12.10 0.92 11.35
C GLY A 23 11.53 1.80 10.24
N GLY A 24 10.67 1.21 9.42
CA GLY A 24 9.88 1.91 8.42
C GLY A 24 8.40 1.59 8.61
N GLU A 25 7.53 2.59 8.48
CA GLU A 25 6.08 2.40 8.61
C GLU A 25 5.34 3.01 7.41
N ALA A 26 4.28 2.33 6.99
CA ALA A 26 3.33 2.85 6.01
C ALA A 26 1.93 2.81 6.64
N THR A 27 1.64 3.77 7.53
CA THR A 27 0.38 3.87 8.27
C THR A 27 -0.86 3.97 7.37
N TRP A 28 -0.65 4.33 6.10
CA TRP A 28 -1.69 4.47 5.09
C TRP A 28 -2.15 3.15 4.47
N VAL A 29 -1.44 2.04 4.68
CA VAL A 29 -1.80 0.73 4.13
C VAL A 29 -1.90 -0.33 5.21
N SER A 30 -2.84 -1.27 5.04
CA SER A 30 -2.95 -2.47 5.86
C SER A 30 -2.69 -3.73 5.03
N THR A 31 -2.42 -4.85 5.70
CA THR A 31 -2.25 -6.15 5.03
C THR A 31 -3.47 -6.54 4.19
N ASN A 32 -4.68 -6.27 4.68
CA ASN A 32 -5.90 -6.55 3.93
C ASN A 32 -6.00 -5.69 2.66
N ASP A 33 -5.67 -4.40 2.78
CA ASP A 33 -5.68 -3.49 1.62
C ASP A 33 -4.62 -3.91 0.59
N THR A 34 -3.41 -4.29 1.04
CA THR A 34 -2.37 -4.81 0.14
C THR A 34 -2.80 -6.09 -0.56
N ALA A 35 -3.39 -7.04 0.18
CA ALA A 35 -3.82 -8.31 -0.38
C ALA A 35 -4.91 -8.14 -1.45
N LEU A 36 -5.96 -7.37 -1.13
CA LEU A 36 -7.05 -7.13 -2.06
C LEU A 36 -6.64 -6.26 -3.25
N TYR A 37 -5.79 -5.24 -3.03
CA TYR A 37 -5.23 -4.44 -4.11
C TYR A 37 -4.41 -5.30 -5.08
N GLY A 38 -3.55 -6.17 -4.55
CA GLY A 38 -2.73 -7.09 -5.36
C GLY A 38 -3.58 -8.09 -6.15
N LEU A 39 -4.58 -8.70 -5.51
CA LEU A 39 -5.50 -9.62 -6.17
C LEU A 39 -6.26 -8.92 -7.31
N ALA A 40 -6.87 -7.77 -7.01
CA ALA A 40 -7.60 -6.99 -8.01
C ALA A 40 -6.71 -6.56 -9.18
N ALA A 41 -5.45 -6.18 -8.92
CA ALA A 41 -4.52 -5.81 -9.99
C ALA A 41 -4.24 -6.99 -10.94
N ILE A 42 -4.01 -8.19 -10.39
CA ILE A 42 -3.77 -9.40 -11.18
C ILE A 42 -5.01 -9.79 -11.98
N GLU A 43 -6.17 -9.87 -11.32
CA GLU A 43 -7.43 -10.29 -11.94
C GLU A 43 -7.89 -9.30 -13.03
N ASN A 44 -7.82 -7.99 -12.75
CA ASN A 44 -8.21 -6.98 -13.72
C ASN A 44 -7.28 -6.98 -14.93
N LEU A 45 -5.97 -7.12 -14.74
CA LEU A 45 -5.04 -7.20 -15.87
C LEU A 45 -5.29 -8.46 -16.71
N ALA A 46 -5.56 -9.59 -16.07
CA ALA A 46 -5.80 -10.85 -16.76
C ALA A 46 -7.15 -10.86 -17.54
N LEU A 47 -8.21 -10.30 -16.98
CA LEU A 47 -9.57 -10.37 -17.55
C LEU A 47 -9.93 -9.15 -18.41
N LEU A 48 -9.35 -7.99 -18.11
CA LEU A 48 -9.73 -6.70 -18.69
C LEU A 48 -8.53 -5.91 -19.22
N GLY A 49 -7.32 -6.47 -19.26
CA GLY A 49 -6.10 -5.76 -19.68
C GLY A 49 -6.23 -5.02 -21.01
N ASP A 50 -6.81 -5.66 -22.03
CA ASP A 50 -7.01 -5.07 -23.37
C ASP A 50 -8.08 -3.96 -23.41
N ARG A 51 -8.82 -3.76 -22.30
CA ARG A 51 -9.85 -2.71 -22.14
C ARG A 51 -9.44 -1.65 -21.14
N MET A 52 -8.27 -1.76 -20.53
CA MET A 52 -7.70 -0.72 -19.69
C MET A 52 -7.06 0.34 -20.60
N PRO A 53 -7.30 1.65 -20.35
CA PRO A 53 -6.82 2.74 -21.19
C PRO A 53 -5.29 2.89 -21.21
#